data_AF-A0A3D6C1A3-F1
#
_entry.id   AF-A0A3D6C1A3-F1
#
_cell.length_a   1.000
_cell.length_b   1.000
_cell.length_c   1.000
_cell.angle_alpha   90.00
_cell.angle_beta   90.00
_cell.angle_gamma   90.00
#
_symmetry.space_group_name_H-M   'P 1'
#
loop_
_entity.id
_entity.type
_entity.pdbx_description
1 polymer ?
#
loop_
_entity_poly.entity_id
_entity_poly.type
_entity_poly.pdbx_seq_one_letter_code
_entity_poly.pdbx_strand_id
1 'polypeptide(L)'
;MGLASEYFDDGSSFLAIDPLSINPDALTNFSLFERYPPKNGIYRFRCLLMDTSSIDRARLLDLLKRWEQIFIHKDEARKYKAYIKDNLEFILNHDDIAPKQKTDTLITLSTDVVQDSFAVNFSSTADSGQIVKNVEKLIEKAMNFISSIESLNGLASLIGHDYETHTHSIKVGWLTATFINSNRDLFDVGSRAELKELMIQAAVAGFLHDLGKVKIPQNVINKPGRLNNLEYIIMQSHTAYAASLLFESGLPRDSMQTILYHHENDDGSGYPCGLSGENIPLVARICHIADAFDALTSERPYKKAKTPYEALTIMAGENPYLETLQKFEAEAAENIKPPVVAIVRDDYEAKLKRLREKEMVEAEAQKRVEARMKLRDKGMSHCFDRNLLRRFILTINKSESFDLSGLL
;
A
#
# COMPACT_ATOMS: atom_id res chain seq x y z
N MET A 1 -49.93 4.58 -4.54
CA MET A 1 -50.30 5.56 -3.49
C MET A 1 -49.37 5.31 -2.32
N GLY A 2 -48.47 6.20 -1.88
CA GLY A 2 -48.01 7.48 -2.41
C GLY A 2 -46.48 7.56 -2.31
N LEU A 3 -45.83 7.86 -3.44
CA LEU A 3 -44.41 8.17 -3.54
C LEU A 3 -44.27 9.70 -3.40
N ALA A 4 -44.13 10.20 -2.18
CA ALA A 4 -43.88 11.62 -1.96
C ALA A 4 -43.26 11.83 -0.57
N SER A 5 -41.98 11.49 -0.44
CA SER A 5 -41.13 12.19 0.54
C SER A 5 -40.25 13.15 -0.28
N GLU A 6 -40.81 14.29 -0.65
CA GLU A 6 -40.01 15.42 -1.13
C GLU A 6 -39.36 16.10 0.08
N TYR A 7 -38.05 16.30 0.02
CA TYR A 7 -37.28 16.96 1.06
C TYR A 7 -36.85 18.34 0.57
N PHE A 8 -36.80 19.31 1.46
CA PHE A 8 -36.33 20.67 1.19
C PHE A 8 -35.17 20.96 2.12
N ASP A 9 -34.00 21.23 1.55
CA ASP A 9 -32.76 21.37 2.29
C ASP A 9 -31.81 22.35 1.57
N ASP A 10 -30.87 22.96 2.29
CA ASP A 10 -29.80 23.79 1.70
C ASP A 10 -28.78 22.96 0.88
N GLY A 11 -28.96 21.64 0.85
CA GLY A 11 -28.15 20.67 0.14
C GLY A 11 -27.09 20.01 1.02
N SER A 12 -26.93 20.46 2.26
CA SER A 12 -25.92 19.95 3.18
C SER A 12 -26.23 18.55 3.72
N SER A 13 -27.47 18.06 3.65
CA SER A 13 -27.86 16.74 4.17
C SER A 13 -27.75 15.61 3.15
N PHE A 14 -27.40 15.93 1.90
CA PHE A 14 -27.32 14.96 0.80
C PHE A 14 -25.91 14.82 0.23
N LEU A 15 -25.57 13.63 -0.25
CA LEU A 15 -24.32 13.32 -0.94
C LEU A 15 -24.63 12.98 -2.39
N ALA A 16 -23.91 13.60 -3.32
CA ALA A 16 -23.96 13.21 -4.72
C ALA A 16 -23.22 11.88 -4.94
N ILE A 17 -23.79 11.00 -5.75
CA ILE A 17 -23.18 9.74 -6.17
C ILE A 17 -23.36 9.56 -7.68
N ASP A 18 -22.48 8.76 -8.28
CA ASP A 18 -22.53 8.42 -9.70
C ASP A 18 -23.62 7.38 -9.96
N PRO A 19 -24.61 7.62 -10.83
CA PRO A 19 -25.62 6.63 -11.18
C PRO A 19 -25.04 5.32 -11.72
N LEU A 20 -23.89 5.37 -12.41
CA LEU A 20 -23.23 4.18 -12.95
C LEU A 20 -22.70 3.25 -11.86
N SER A 21 -22.55 3.74 -10.62
CA SER A 21 -22.15 2.92 -9.48
C SER A 21 -23.26 1.99 -8.97
N ILE A 22 -24.50 2.17 -9.45
CA ILE A 22 -25.65 1.35 -9.06
C ILE A 22 -25.74 0.13 -9.97
N ASN A 23 -25.50 -1.05 -9.38
CA ASN A 23 -25.65 -2.32 -10.07
C ASN A 23 -27.15 -2.63 -10.28
N PRO A 24 -27.63 -2.75 -11.53
CA PRO A 24 -29.04 -3.03 -11.82
C PRO A 24 -29.50 -4.41 -11.34
N ASP A 25 -28.57 -5.32 -11.06
CA ASP A 25 -28.83 -6.68 -10.59
C ASP A 25 -28.71 -6.82 -9.06
N ALA A 26 -28.36 -5.74 -8.35
CA ALA A 26 -28.28 -5.71 -6.89
C ALA A 26 -29.13 -4.58 -6.30
N LEU A 27 -30.17 -4.94 -5.57
CA LEU A 27 -31.08 -3.98 -4.93
C LEU A 27 -30.36 -3.14 -3.88
N THR A 28 -30.64 -1.83 -3.87
CA THR A 28 -30.17 -0.93 -2.82
C THR A 28 -31.02 -1.11 -1.55
N ASN A 29 -30.39 -0.92 -0.39
CA ASN A 29 -31.07 -0.85 0.91
C ASN A 29 -31.10 0.57 1.48
N PHE A 30 -30.78 1.55 0.63
CA PHE A 30 -30.81 2.99 0.89
C PHE A 30 -31.63 3.67 -0.19
N SER A 31 -32.09 4.89 0.12
CA SER A 31 -32.95 5.66 -0.78
C SER A 31 -32.14 6.48 -1.77
N LEU A 32 -32.64 6.59 -3.00
CA LEU A 32 -32.05 7.39 -4.07
C LEU A 32 -32.88 8.65 -4.30
N PHE A 33 -32.21 9.77 -4.50
CA PHE A 33 -32.84 11.08 -4.65
C PHE A 33 -32.39 11.81 -5.91
N GLU A 34 -33.32 12.54 -6.51
CA GLU A 34 -33.05 13.50 -7.58
C GLU A 34 -33.11 14.91 -7.00
N ARG A 35 -32.16 15.77 -7.37
CA ARG A 35 -32.10 17.17 -6.93
C ARG A 35 -32.64 18.09 -8.01
N TYR A 36 -33.58 18.97 -7.64
CA TYR A 36 -34.08 20.04 -8.49
C TYR A 36 -33.36 21.37 -8.18
N PRO A 37 -33.33 22.32 -9.14
CA PRO A 37 -32.74 23.64 -8.93
C PRO A 37 -33.29 24.34 -7.68
N PRO A 38 -32.45 25.09 -6.94
CA PRO A 38 -32.87 25.68 -5.68
C PRO A 38 -33.81 26.86 -5.90
N LYS A 39 -34.73 27.07 -4.96
CA LYS A 39 -35.54 28.29 -4.84
C LYS A 39 -35.22 28.95 -3.52
N ASN A 40 -34.78 30.22 -3.55
CA ASN A 40 -34.36 30.98 -2.37
C ASN A 40 -33.27 30.28 -1.53
N GLY A 41 -32.30 29.63 -2.18
CA GLY A 41 -31.20 28.91 -1.52
C GLY A 41 -31.57 27.52 -1.00
N ILE A 42 -32.82 27.07 -1.16
CA ILE A 42 -33.29 25.75 -0.72
C ILE A 42 -33.47 24.85 -1.95
N TYR A 43 -32.76 23.73 -1.97
CA TYR A 43 -32.94 22.67 -2.96
C TYR A 43 -34.15 21.81 -2.61
N ARG A 44 -34.77 21.24 -3.65
CA ARG A 44 -35.79 20.21 -3.52
C ARG A 44 -35.21 18.87 -3.93
N PHE A 45 -35.29 17.88 -3.06
CA PHE A 45 -34.89 16.50 -3.31
C PHE A 45 -36.14 15.61 -3.40
N ARG A 46 -36.27 14.87 -4.50
CA ARG A 46 -37.37 13.90 -4.69
C ARG A 46 -36.83 12.50 -4.53
N CYS A 47 -37.43 11.73 -3.63
CA CYS A 47 -37.11 10.30 -3.51
C CYS A 47 -37.55 9.55 -4.78
N LEU A 48 -36.59 8.92 -5.45
CA LEU A 48 -36.75 8.13 -6.67
C LEU A 48 -36.97 6.65 -6.35
N LEU A 49 -36.25 6.15 -5.36
CA LEU A 49 -36.30 4.78 -4.88
C LEU A 49 -36.21 4.82 -3.35
N MET A 50 -37.16 4.18 -2.67
CA MET A 50 -37.13 4.02 -1.21
C MET A 50 -36.32 2.78 -0.85
N ASP A 51 -35.70 2.76 0.33
CA ASP A 51 -35.25 1.50 0.91
C ASP A 51 -36.43 0.51 0.95
N THR A 52 -36.19 -0.75 0.61
CA THR A 52 -37.19 -1.85 0.50
C THR A 52 -38.15 -1.83 -0.71
N SER A 53 -38.13 -0.81 -1.57
CA SER A 53 -38.96 -0.82 -2.78
C SER A 53 -38.36 -1.69 -3.89
N SER A 54 -39.12 -2.69 -4.38
CA SER A 54 -38.73 -3.44 -5.57
C SER A 54 -38.95 -2.57 -6.80
N ILE A 55 -37.89 -2.34 -7.57
CA ILE A 55 -37.95 -1.72 -8.89
C ILE A 55 -37.65 -2.77 -9.95
N ASP A 56 -38.45 -2.76 -11.02
CA ASP A 56 -38.17 -3.59 -12.17
C ASP A 56 -36.83 -3.20 -12.81
N ARG A 57 -36.03 -4.20 -13.21
CA ARG A 57 -34.68 -4.00 -13.77
C ARG A 57 -34.69 -3.09 -15.01
N ALA A 58 -35.65 -3.27 -15.92
CA ALA A 58 -35.71 -2.47 -17.15
C ALA A 58 -36.04 -1.01 -16.82
N ARG A 59 -36.90 -0.79 -15.83
CA ARG A 59 -37.20 0.55 -15.32
C ARG A 59 -35.99 1.20 -14.64
N LEU A 60 -35.25 0.46 -13.80
CA LEU A 60 -34.04 0.98 -13.17
C LEU A 60 -33.00 1.38 -14.22
N LEU A 61 -32.77 0.54 -15.23
CA LEU A 61 -31.84 0.85 -16.33
C LEU A 61 -32.25 2.09 -17.14
N ASP A 62 -33.53 2.27 -17.43
CA ASP A 62 -34.03 3.47 -18.12
C ASP A 62 -33.79 4.74 -17.27
N LEU A 63 -33.95 4.64 -15.96
CA LEU A 63 -33.69 5.73 -15.04
C LEU A 63 -32.20 6.07 -14.93
N LEU A 64 -31.33 5.06 -14.74
CA LEU A 64 -29.88 5.25 -14.64
C LEU A 64 -29.29 5.93 -15.89
N LYS A 65 -29.84 5.64 -17.07
CA LYS A 65 -29.42 6.27 -18.34
C LYS A 65 -29.77 7.76 -18.46
N ARG A 66 -30.76 8.23 -17.70
CA ARG A 66 -31.26 9.62 -17.77
C ARG A 66 -30.66 10.51 -16.70
N TRP A 67 -30.14 9.91 -15.63
CA TRP A 67 -29.59 10.67 -14.51
C TRP A 67 -28.15 11.05 -14.79
N GLU A 68 -27.88 12.35 -14.79
CA GLU A 68 -26.50 12.86 -14.75
C GLU A 68 -25.89 12.69 -13.36
N GLN A 69 -26.71 12.80 -12.31
CA GLN A 69 -26.29 12.68 -10.92
C GLN A 69 -27.49 12.29 -10.05
N ILE A 70 -27.25 11.39 -9.08
CA ILE A 70 -28.23 11.05 -8.05
C ILE A 70 -27.65 11.33 -6.67
N PHE A 71 -28.51 11.32 -5.65
CA PHE A 71 -28.16 11.68 -4.29
C PHE A 71 -28.61 10.62 -3.30
N ILE A 72 -27.91 10.53 -2.18
CA ILE A 72 -28.31 9.78 -0.99
C ILE A 72 -28.35 10.72 0.22
N HIS A 73 -29.17 10.41 1.22
CA HIS A 73 -29.11 11.13 2.48
C HIS A 73 -27.82 10.77 3.24
N LYS A 74 -27.19 11.74 3.92
CA LYS A 74 -25.93 11.52 4.66
C LYS A 74 -26.04 10.43 5.74
N ASP A 75 -27.20 10.30 6.36
CA ASP A 75 -27.45 9.25 7.36
C ASP A 75 -27.40 7.83 6.77
N GLU A 76 -27.58 7.70 5.45
CA GLU A 76 -27.50 6.43 4.73
C GLU A 76 -26.13 6.18 4.11
N ALA A 77 -25.15 7.07 4.30
CA ALA A 77 -23.81 6.93 3.73
C ALA A 77 -23.12 5.60 4.10
N ARG A 78 -23.36 5.08 5.31
CA ARG A 78 -22.85 3.76 5.71
C ARG A 78 -23.45 2.61 4.90
N LYS A 79 -24.76 2.67 4.61
CA LYS A 79 -25.45 1.67 3.79
C LYS A 79 -24.92 1.70 2.34
N TYR A 80 -24.77 2.90 1.79
CA TYR A 80 -24.18 3.10 0.46
C TYR A 80 -22.75 2.56 0.38
N LYS A 81 -21.91 2.87 1.38
CA LYS A 81 -20.53 2.36 1.44
C LYS A 81 -20.48 0.82 1.45
N ALA A 82 -21.35 0.17 2.24
CA ALA A 82 -21.46 -1.28 2.23
C ALA A 82 -21.91 -1.83 0.87
N TYR A 83 -22.88 -1.17 0.22
CA TYR A 83 -23.33 -1.52 -1.13
C TYR A 83 -22.22 -1.43 -2.17
N ILE A 84 -21.42 -0.37 -2.16
CA ILE A 84 -20.28 -0.20 -3.05
C ILE A 84 -19.23 -1.28 -2.82
N LYS A 85 -18.97 -1.65 -1.56
CA LYS A 85 -18.09 -2.79 -1.22
C LYS A 85 -18.61 -4.12 -1.78
N ASP A 86 -19.92 -4.34 -1.72
CA ASP A 86 -20.53 -5.56 -2.23
C ASP A 86 -20.53 -5.62 -3.77
N ASN A 87 -20.68 -4.47 -4.42
CA ASN A 87 -20.73 -4.32 -5.88
C ASN A 87 -19.42 -3.86 -6.52
N LEU A 88 -18.29 -3.94 -5.81
CA LEU A 88 -17.00 -3.47 -6.30
C LEU A 88 -16.62 -4.08 -7.65
N GLU A 89 -16.80 -5.39 -7.81
CA GLU A 89 -16.48 -6.08 -9.08
C GLU A 89 -17.30 -5.53 -10.25
N PHE A 90 -18.58 -5.22 -10.03
CA PHE A 90 -19.42 -4.58 -11.05
C PHE A 90 -18.86 -3.21 -11.46
N ILE A 91 -18.53 -2.37 -10.47
CA ILE A 91 -18.03 -1.00 -10.70
C ILE A 91 -16.71 -1.02 -11.48
N LEU A 92 -15.78 -1.89 -11.08
CA LEU A 92 -14.46 -1.95 -11.72
C LEU A 92 -14.50 -2.47 -13.15
N ASN A 93 -15.47 -3.32 -13.48
CA ASN A 93 -15.66 -3.86 -14.83
C ASN A 93 -16.68 -3.06 -15.67
N HIS A 94 -17.20 -1.92 -15.17
CA HIS A 94 -18.18 -1.12 -15.90
C HIS A 94 -17.51 -0.26 -16.98
N ASP A 95 -17.84 -0.44 -18.25
CA ASP A 95 -17.16 0.24 -19.37
C ASP A 95 -17.31 1.76 -19.34
N ASP A 96 -18.50 2.27 -18.97
CA ASP A 96 -18.76 3.71 -18.96
C ASP A 96 -18.22 4.46 -17.73
N ILE A 97 -17.72 3.76 -16.70
CA ILE A 97 -17.12 4.41 -15.53
C ILE A 97 -15.67 4.75 -15.85
N ALA A 98 -15.27 6.01 -15.64
CA ALA A 98 -13.93 6.46 -15.96
C ALA A 98 -12.87 5.68 -15.12
N PRO A 99 -11.70 5.32 -15.71
CA PRO A 99 -10.64 4.60 -14.99
C PRO A 99 -10.22 5.25 -13.67
N LYS A 100 -10.23 6.59 -13.60
CA LYS A 100 -9.95 7.34 -12.38
C LYS A 100 -10.99 7.08 -11.29
N GLN A 101 -12.29 7.08 -11.61
CA GLN A 101 -13.35 6.81 -10.63
C GLN A 101 -13.30 5.36 -10.12
N LYS A 102 -13.00 4.40 -11.00
CA LYS A 102 -12.77 2.99 -10.63
C LYS A 102 -11.64 2.87 -9.60
N THR A 103 -10.52 3.55 -9.90
CA THR A 103 -9.33 3.60 -9.06
C THR A 103 -9.63 4.24 -7.69
N ASP A 104 -10.25 5.42 -7.69
CA ASP A 104 -10.63 6.15 -6.46
C ASP A 104 -11.54 5.29 -5.56
N THR A 105 -12.49 4.57 -6.17
CA THR A 105 -13.39 3.64 -5.45
C THR A 105 -12.61 2.47 -4.85
N LEU A 106 -11.74 1.83 -5.63
CA LEU A 106 -10.92 0.71 -5.18
C LEU A 106 -10.04 1.11 -4.00
N ILE A 107 -9.37 2.26 -4.06
CA ILE A 107 -8.49 2.72 -2.98
C ILE A 107 -9.26 3.05 -1.73
N THR A 108 -10.40 3.73 -1.86
CA THR A 108 -11.22 4.09 -0.70
C THR A 108 -11.60 2.83 0.07
N LEU A 109 -12.13 1.82 -0.63
CA LEU A 109 -12.52 0.56 0.00
C LEU A 109 -11.34 -0.24 0.52
N SER A 110 -10.22 -0.23 -0.20
CA SER A 110 -8.99 -0.92 0.22
C SER A 110 -8.42 -0.30 1.49
N THR A 111 -8.45 1.03 1.58
CA THR A 111 -7.98 1.80 2.73
C THR A 111 -8.77 1.42 3.97
N ASP A 112 -10.10 1.31 3.85
CA ASP A 112 -10.92 0.84 4.97
C ASP A 112 -10.55 -0.59 5.40
N VAL A 113 -10.40 -1.52 4.46
CA VAL A 113 -10.08 -2.92 4.78
C VAL A 113 -8.71 -3.04 5.44
N VAL A 114 -7.70 -2.33 4.93
CA VAL A 114 -6.35 -2.35 5.51
C VAL A 114 -6.33 -1.63 6.86
N GLN A 115 -7.00 -0.48 6.99
CA GLN A 115 -7.13 0.23 8.25
C GLN A 115 -7.82 -0.61 9.32
N ASP A 116 -8.92 -1.27 8.98
CA ASP A 116 -9.62 -2.20 9.88
C ASP A 116 -8.67 -3.32 10.32
N SER A 117 -7.85 -3.84 9.40
CA SER A 117 -6.86 -4.88 9.69
C SER A 117 -5.79 -4.43 10.69
N PHE A 118 -5.36 -3.16 10.62
CA PHE A 118 -4.36 -2.58 11.52
C PHE A 118 -4.96 -2.14 12.87
N ALA A 119 -6.28 -1.91 12.93
CA ALA A 119 -6.99 -1.55 14.16
C ALA A 119 -7.33 -2.75 15.05
N VAL A 120 -7.15 -3.98 14.57
CA VAL A 120 -7.42 -5.21 15.33
C VAL A 120 -6.44 -5.36 16.50
N ASN A 121 -6.96 -5.73 17.67
CA ASN A 121 -6.16 -5.93 18.88
C ASN A 121 -5.44 -7.29 18.94
N PHE A 122 -5.74 -8.21 18.01
CA PHE A 122 -5.21 -9.58 17.92
C PHE A 122 -5.38 -10.34 19.23
N SER A 123 -6.63 -10.35 19.72
CA SER A 123 -7.00 -11.04 20.96
C SER A 123 -7.24 -12.53 20.75
N SER A 124 -7.52 -12.94 19.51
CA SER A 124 -7.74 -14.33 19.12
C SER A 124 -7.09 -14.64 17.77
N THR A 125 -6.85 -15.92 17.51
CA THR A 125 -6.32 -16.41 16.22
C THR A 125 -7.37 -16.37 15.11
N ALA A 126 -8.66 -16.33 15.47
CA ALA A 126 -9.74 -16.07 14.51
C ALA A 126 -9.64 -14.67 13.89
N ASP A 127 -9.08 -13.71 14.63
CA ASP A 127 -8.92 -12.32 14.17
C ASP A 127 -8.00 -12.25 12.93
N SER A 128 -6.87 -12.97 12.96
CA SER A 128 -5.90 -12.96 11.85
C SER A 128 -6.42 -13.67 10.60
N GLY A 129 -7.14 -14.79 10.77
CA GLY A 129 -7.81 -15.47 9.66
C GLY A 129 -8.90 -14.61 9.01
N GLN A 130 -9.64 -13.82 9.79
CA GLN A 130 -10.67 -12.91 9.26
C GLN A 130 -10.06 -11.73 8.50
N ILE A 131 -8.93 -11.18 8.97
CA ILE A 131 -8.17 -10.14 8.27
C ILE A 131 -7.79 -10.60 6.87
N VAL A 132 -7.14 -11.76 6.77
CA VAL A 132 -6.67 -12.31 5.50
C VAL A 132 -7.84 -12.53 4.56
N LYS A 133 -8.92 -13.18 5.02
CA LYS A 133 -10.13 -13.39 4.21
C LYS A 133 -10.75 -12.08 3.71
N ASN A 134 -10.76 -11.03 4.52
CA ASN A 134 -11.31 -9.74 4.12
C ASN A 134 -10.47 -9.07 3.02
N VAL A 135 -9.15 -9.11 3.15
CA VAL A 135 -8.19 -8.58 2.17
C VAL A 135 -8.25 -9.40 0.87
N GLU A 136 -8.24 -10.72 0.99
CA GLU A 136 -8.31 -11.65 -0.14
C GLU A 136 -9.59 -11.47 -0.96
N LYS A 137 -10.76 -11.42 -0.29
CA LYS A 137 -12.06 -11.17 -0.94
C LYS A 137 -12.12 -9.82 -1.67
N LEU A 138 -11.47 -8.79 -1.13
CA LEU A 138 -11.38 -7.49 -1.79
C LEU A 138 -10.52 -7.58 -3.05
N ILE A 139 -9.35 -8.22 -2.95
CA ILE A 139 -8.42 -8.40 -4.07
C ILE A 139 -9.06 -9.25 -5.18
N GLU A 140 -9.77 -10.32 -4.83
CA GLU A 140 -10.51 -11.16 -5.78
C GLU A 140 -11.49 -10.35 -6.63
N LYS A 141 -12.29 -9.48 -6.00
CA LYS A 141 -13.23 -8.58 -6.69
C LYS A 141 -12.54 -7.57 -7.61
N ALA A 142 -11.30 -7.18 -7.26
CA ALA A 142 -10.51 -6.23 -8.03
C ALA A 142 -9.62 -6.89 -9.09
N MET A 143 -9.53 -8.23 -9.12
CA MET A 143 -8.50 -8.94 -9.86
C MET A 143 -8.60 -8.73 -11.37
N ASN A 144 -9.81 -8.72 -11.94
CA ASN A 144 -9.98 -8.47 -13.37
C ASN A 144 -9.49 -7.08 -13.77
N PHE A 145 -9.71 -6.08 -12.91
CA PHE A 145 -9.24 -4.72 -13.10
C PHE A 145 -7.72 -4.63 -12.96
N ILE A 146 -7.15 -5.19 -11.89
CA ILE A 146 -5.68 -5.20 -11.62
C ILE A 146 -4.90 -5.93 -12.73
N SER A 147 -5.49 -6.95 -13.35
CA SER A 147 -4.88 -7.67 -14.46
C SER A 147 -4.90 -6.89 -15.78
N SER A 148 -5.61 -5.76 -15.88
CA SER A 148 -5.69 -4.93 -17.07
C SER A 148 -4.61 -3.85 -17.09
N ILE A 149 -4.26 -3.34 -18.28
CA ILE A 149 -3.34 -2.21 -18.43
C ILE A 149 -3.89 -0.92 -17.80
N GLU A 150 -5.22 -0.80 -17.71
CA GLU A 150 -5.90 0.37 -17.14
C GLU A 150 -5.59 0.52 -15.65
N SER A 151 -5.33 -0.59 -14.95
CA SER A 151 -4.90 -0.55 -13.54
C SER A 151 -3.57 0.17 -13.35
N LEU A 152 -2.61 0.05 -14.28
CA LEU A 152 -1.33 0.75 -14.18
C LEU A 152 -1.51 2.27 -14.28
N ASN A 153 -2.40 2.73 -15.16
CA ASN A 153 -2.76 4.15 -15.25
C ASN A 153 -3.50 4.63 -13.99
N GLY A 154 -4.36 3.78 -13.42
CA GLY A 154 -4.97 3.99 -12.11
C GLY A 154 -3.91 4.16 -11.02
N LEU A 155 -3.00 3.20 -10.87
CA LEU A 155 -1.90 3.26 -9.90
C LEU A 155 -0.98 4.47 -10.13
N ALA A 156 -0.75 4.87 -11.37
CA ALA A 156 0.03 6.06 -11.70
C ALA A 156 -0.57 7.34 -11.14
N SER A 157 -1.90 7.44 -11.15
CA SER A 157 -2.60 8.57 -10.53
C SER A 157 -2.41 8.65 -9.01
N LEU A 158 -1.89 7.61 -8.37
CA LEU A 158 -1.66 7.55 -6.91
C LEU A 158 -0.25 7.92 -6.49
N ILE A 159 0.64 8.08 -7.46
CA ILE A 159 2.01 8.49 -7.23
C ILE A 159 2.03 9.98 -6.90
N GLY A 160 2.73 10.35 -5.83
CA GLY A 160 2.84 11.73 -5.37
C GLY A 160 1.77 12.16 -4.36
N HIS A 161 0.82 11.29 -3.97
CA HIS A 161 -0.15 11.58 -2.90
C HIS A 161 0.44 11.33 -1.50
N ASP A 162 -0.22 11.89 -0.48
CA ASP A 162 0.16 11.77 0.93
C ASP A 162 0.42 10.32 1.36
N TYR A 163 1.53 10.10 2.05
CA TYR A 163 1.86 8.83 2.66
C TYR A 163 0.99 8.60 3.90
N GLU A 164 -0.02 7.77 3.74
CA GLU A 164 -0.65 7.04 4.83
C GLU A 164 -0.22 5.58 4.74
N THR A 165 0.11 4.96 5.89
CA THR A 165 0.60 3.56 5.95
C THR A 165 -0.34 2.61 5.22
N HIS A 166 -1.66 2.79 5.32
CA HIS A 166 -2.63 1.94 4.65
C HIS A 166 -2.58 2.09 3.12
N THR A 167 -2.63 3.33 2.60
CA THR A 167 -2.54 3.63 1.17
C THR A 167 -1.21 3.16 0.57
N HIS A 168 -0.13 3.22 1.35
CA HIS A 168 1.17 2.65 0.97
C HIS A 168 1.11 1.12 0.80
N SER A 169 0.67 0.37 1.82
CA SER A 169 0.60 -1.10 1.73
C SER A 169 -0.27 -1.56 0.55
N ILE A 170 -1.33 -0.81 0.31
CA ILE A 170 -2.24 -0.99 -0.80
C ILE A 170 -1.52 -0.83 -2.17
N LYS A 171 -0.79 0.28 -2.37
CA LYS A 171 0.01 0.52 -3.59
C LYS A 171 1.05 -0.57 -3.80
N VAL A 172 1.75 -0.98 -2.73
CA VAL A 172 2.77 -2.05 -2.77
C VAL A 172 2.17 -3.38 -3.24
N GLY A 173 1.02 -3.79 -2.71
CA GLY A 173 0.38 -5.05 -3.13
C GLY A 173 -0.06 -5.04 -4.58
N TRP A 174 -0.61 -3.93 -5.07
CA TRP A 174 -0.99 -3.85 -6.48
C TRP A 174 0.20 -3.79 -7.42
N LEU A 175 1.22 -2.98 -7.12
CA LEU A 175 2.45 -2.94 -7.90
C LEU A 175 3.10 -4.32 -7.99
N THR A 176 3.09 -5.07 -6.88
CA THR A 176 3.59 -6.45 -6.83
C THR A 176 2.78 -7.37 -7.74
N ALA A 177 1.44 -7.38 -7.63
CA ALA A 177 0.59 -8.21 -8.48
C ALA A 177 0.67 -7.86 -9.97
N THR A 178 0.72 -6.57 -10.30
CA THR A 178 0.83 -6.11 -11.68
C THR A 178 2.19 -6.44 -12.29
N PHE A 179 3.28 -6.38 -11.49
CA PHE A 179 4.58 -6.88 -11.92
C PHE A 179 4.53 -8.36 -12.28
N ILE A 180 3.93 -9.18 -11.40
CA ILE A 180 3.80 -10.63 -11.62
C ILE A 180 3.02 -10.91 -12.91
N ASN A 181 1.87 -10.25 -13.10
CA ASN A 181 1.08 -10.38 -14.33
C ASN A 181 1.89 -10.04 -15.59
N SER A 182 2.68 -8.97 -15.52
CA SER A 182 3.51 -8.50 -16.64
C SER A 182 4.75 -9.35 -16.92
N ASN A 183 5.17 -10.18 -15.97
CA ASN A 183 6.40 -10.97 -16.01
C ASN A 183 6.15 -12.43 -15.64
N ARG A 184 5.05 -13.01 -16.17
CA ARG A 184 4.66 -14.40 -15.91
C ARG A 184 5.74 -15.44 -16.23
N ASP A 185 6.69 -15.09 -17.10
CA ASP A 185 7.83 -15.93 -17.48
C ASP A 185 8.81 -16.19 -16.32
N LEU A 186 8.73 -15.42 -15.23
CA LEU A 186 9.51 -15.63 -14.02
C LEU A 186 8.96 -16.74 -13.12
N PHE A 187 7.75 -17.24 -13.40
CA PHE A 187 7.04 -18.17 -12.54
C PHE A 187 6.68 -19.45 -13.30
N ASP A 188 6.84 -20.58 -12.64
CA ASP A 188 6.42 -21.89 -13.17
C ASP A 188 4.91 -22.08 -12.98
N VAL A 189 4.11 -21.32 -13.72
CA VAL A 189 2.64 -21.37 -13.70
C VAL A 189 2.12 -21.90 -15.04
N GLY A 190 1.39 -23.02 -15.00
CA GLY A 190 0.91 -23.72 -16.20
C GLY A 190 -0.42 -23.18 -16.74
N SER A 191 -1.14 -22.40 -15.95
CA SER A 191 -2.49 -21.92 -16.26
C SER A 191 -2.74 -20.48 -15.83
N ARG A 192 -3.76 -19.86 -16.44
CA ARG A 192 -4.25 -18.53 -16.02
C ARG A 192 -4.80 -18.53 -14.59
N ALA A 193 -5.34 -19.66 -14.14
CA ALA A 193 -5.88 -19.80 -12.79
C ALA A 193 -4.75 -19.78 -11.74
N GLU A 194 -3.66 -20.49 -11.98
CA GLU A 194 -2.48 -20.49 -11.10
C GLU A 194 -1.80 -19.11 -11.04
N LEU A 195 -1.69 -18.43 -12.19
CA LEU A 195 -1.18 -17.05 -12.21
C LEU A 195 -2.08 -16.11 -11.41
N LYS A 196 -3.41 -16.24 -11.56
CA LYS A 196 -4.37 -15.43 -10.81
C LYS A 196 -4.23 -15.66 -9.30
N GLU A 197 -4.11 -16.91 -8.88
CA GLU A 197 -3.89 -17.26 -7.47
C GLU A 197 -2.59 -16.65 -6.93
N LEU A 198 -1.49 -16.81 -7.66
CA LEU A 198 -0.20 -16.20 -7.29
C LEU A 198 -0.31 -14.68 -7.15
N MET A 199 -1.01 -14.01 -8.07
CA MET A 199 -1.24 -12.57 -8.01
C MET A 199 -2.08 -12.17 -6.79
N ILE A 200 -3.13 -12.92 -6.46
CA ILE A 200 -3.95 -12.69 -5.26
C ILE A 200 -3.06 -12.79 -4.02
N GLN A 201 -2.31 -13.89 -3.89
CA GLN A 201 -1.47 -14.13 -2.71
C GLN A 201 -0.35 -13.10 -2.55
N ALA A 202 0.27 -12.68 -3.65
CA ALA A 202 1.27 -11.62 -3.65
C ALA A 202 0.68 -10.25 -3.27
N ALA A 203 -0.53 -9.92 -3.76
CA ALA A 203 -1.22 -8.70 -3.37
C ALA A 203 -1.61 -8.71 -1.88
N VAL A 204 -2.11 -9.85 -1.37
CA VAL A 204 -2.43 -10.02 0.06
C VAL A 204 -1.17 -9.80 0.91
N ALA A 205 -0.05 -10.39 0.51
CA ALA A 205 1.24 -10.19 1.19
C ALA A 205 1.65 -8.72 1.17
N GLY A 206 1.53 -8.02 0.04
CA GLY A 206 1.83 -6.60 -0.06
C GLY A 206 0.88 -5.71 0.76
N PHE A 207 -0.41 -6.04 0.88
CA PHE A 207 -1.35 -5.27 1.71
C PHE A 207 -1.05 -5.39 3.21
N LEU A 208 -0.44 -6.51 3.62
CA LEU A 208 -0.21 -6.85 5.01
C LEU A 208 1.27 -6.82 5.42
N HIS A 209 2.19 -6.48 4.50
CA HIS A 209 3.64 -6.53 4.75
C HIS A 209 4.05 -5.71 5.99
N ASP A 210 3.37 -4.59 6.20
CA ASP A 210 3.64 -3.62 7.24
C ASP A 210 2.76 -3.79 8.49
N LEU A 211 1.89 -4.81 8.55
CA LEU A 211 0.92 -5.00 9.63
C LEU A 211 1.58 -5.03 11.01
N GLY A 212 2.80 -5.55 11.11
CA GLY A 212 3.54 -5.60 12.37
C GLY A 212 3.90 -4.22 12.94
N LYS A 213 3.74 -3.13 12.17
CA LYS A 213 3.90 -1.75 12.66
C LYS A 213 2.94 -1.44 13.81
N VAL A 214 1.82 -2.15 13.93
CA VAL A 214 0.89 -2.05 15.08
C VAL A 214 1.53 -2.43 16.43
N LYS A 215 2.64 -3.17 16.41
CA LYS A 215 3.41 -3.55 17.61
C LYS A 215 4.59 -2.61 17.89
N ILE A 216 4.86 -1.65 17.02
CA ILE A 216 5.94 -0.68 17.20
C ILE A 216 5.50 0.41 18.20
N PRO A 217 6.33 0.75 19.19
CA PRO A 217 5.99 1.80 20.16
C PRO A 217 5.68 3.14 19.50
N GLN A 218 4.66 3.84 19.99
CA GLN A 218 4.17 5.10 19.43
C GLN A 218 5.25 6.19 19.35
N ASN A 219 6.16 6.24 20.33
CA ASN A 219 7.28 7.19 20.35
C ASN A 219 8.37 6.87 19.32
N VAL A 220 8.41 5.64 18.78
CA VAL A 220 9.35 5.24 17.73
C VAL A 220 8.72 5.47 16.35
N ILE A 221 7.50 5.00 16.13
CA ILE A 221 6.82 5.10 14.84
C ILE A 221 6.45 6.55 14.46
N ASN A 222 6.07 7.38 15.44
CA ASN A 222 5.69 8.78 15.20
C ASN A 222 6.82 9.77 15.50
N LYS A 223 8.07 9.30 15.58
CA LYS A 223 9.20 10.17 15.94
C LYS A 223 9.39 11.28 14.88
N PRO A 224 9.34 12.57 15.25
CA PRO A 224 9.60 13.67 14.33
C PRO A 224 11.12 13.83 14.12
N GLY A 225 11.72 12.94 13.31
CA GLY A 225 13.15 12.98 12.99
C GLY A 225 13.76 11.61 12.70
N ARG A 226 15.09 11.56 12.67
CA ARG A 226 15.82 10.31 12.44
C ARG A 226 15.71 9.38 13.65
N LEU A 227 15.51 8.09 13.38
CA LEU A 227 15.62 7.04 14.39
C LEU A 227 17.10 6.87 14.80
N ASN A 228 17.35 6.67 16.08
CA ASN A 228 18.65 6.19 16.57
C ASN A 228 18.77 4.67 16.33
N ASN A 229 19.95 4.09 16.61
CA ASN A 229 20.21 2.68 16.33
C ASN A 229 19.23 1.73 17.03
N LEU A 230 18.88 1.99 18.29
CA LEU A 230 17.95 1.16 19.05
C LEU A 230 16.52 1.27 18.51
N GLU A 231 16.07 2.49 18.25
CA GLU A 231 14.77 2.77 17.64
C GLU A 231 14.66 2.14 16.24
N TYR A 232 15.76 2.13 15.49
CA TYR A 232 15.82 1.49 14.19
C TYR A 232 15.68 -0.04 14.31
N ILE A 233 16.40 -0.69 15.24
CA ILE A 233 16.25 -2.13 15.52
C ILE A 233 14.79 -2.45 15.92
N ILE A 234 14.19 -1.61 16.77
CA ILE A 234 12.78 -1.75 17.13
C ILE A 234 11.91 -1.64 15.87
N MET A 235 12.11 -0.62 15.03
CA MET A 235 11.35 -0.48 13.79
C MET A 235 11.50 -1.71 12.87
N GLN A 236 12.70 -2.30 12.74
CA GLN A 236 12.94 -3.49 11.91
C GLN A 236 12.12 -4.71 12.36
N SER A 237 11.77 -4.79 13.65
CA SER A 237 11.00 -5.93 14.18
C SER A 237 9.57 -6.04 13.63
N HIS A 238 9.06 -5.02 12.91
CA HIS A 238 7.72 -5.08 12.32
C HIS A 238 7.55 -6.26 11.36
N THR A 239 8.59 -6.70 10.64
CA THR A 239 8.48 -7.85 9.72
C THR A 239 8.20 -9.15 10.50
N ALA A 240 8.95 -9.37 11.58
CA ALA A 240 8.77 -10.50 12.47
C ALA A 240 7.42 -10.42 13.23
N TYR A 241 7.01 -9.22 13.65
CA TYR A 241 5.69 -9.02 14.25
C TYR A 241 4.56 -9.32 13.28
N ALA A 242 4.64 -8.86 12.02
CA ALA A 242 3.63 -9.14 11.00
C ALA A 242 3.50 -10.66 10.79
N ALA A 243 4.63 -11.35 10.60
CA ALA A 243 4.64 -12.80 10.45
C ALA A 243 4.07 -13.52 11.69
N SER A 244 4.41 -13.06 12.90
CA SER A 244 3.86 -13.62 14.14
C SER A 244 2.36 -13.42 14.28
N LEU A 245 1.83 -12.24 13.92
CA LEU A 245 0.40 -11.93 14.00
C LEU A 245 -0.42 -12.76 13.01
N LEU A 246 0.19 -13.08 11.86
CA LEU A 246 -0.47 -13.79 10.77
C LEU A 246 -0.16 -15.29 10.75
N PHE A 247 0.61 -15.81 11.70
CA PHE A 247 1.09 -17.20 11.68
C PHE A 247 -0.03 -18.23 11.53
N GLU A 248 -1.15 -18.05 12.23
CA GLU A 248 -2.32 -18.95 12.18
C GLU A 248 -3.44 -18.44 11.26
N SER A 249 -3.15 -17.45 10.41
CA SER A 249 -4.17 -16.84 9.55
C SER A 249 -4.61 -17.72 8.36
N GLY A 250 -3.83 -18.76 8.05
CA GLY A 250 -4.02 -19.59 6.86
C GLY A 250 -3.31 -19.07 5.61
N LEU A 251 -2.51 -18.00 5.73
CA LEU A 251 -1.69 -17.52 4.61
C LEU A 251 -0.76 -18.61 4.07
N PRO A 252 -0.63 -18.72 2.74
CA PRO A 252 0.38 -19.57 2.13
C PRO A 252 1.79 -19.18 2.57
N ARG A 253 2.69 -20.17 2.55
CA ARG A 253 4.09 -20.00 2.94
C ARG A 253 4.77 -18.84 2.21
N ASP A 254 4.55 -18.73 0.90
CA ASP A 254 5.22 -17.72 0.08
C ASP A 254 4.76 -16.29 0.44
N SER A 255 3.47 -16.12 0.76
CA SER A 255 2.92 -14.85 1.27
C SER A 255 3.51 -14.50 2.64
N MET A 256 3.61 -15.48 3.53
CA MET A 256 4.24 -15.31 4.85
C MET A 256 5.72 -14.93 4.73
N GLN A 257 6.44 -15.59 3.85
CA GLN A 257 7.84 -15.30 3.56
C GLN A 257 8.02 -13.92 2.92
N THR A 258 7.11 -13.51 2.04
CA THR A 258 7.09 -12.16 1.46
C THR A 258 6.97 -11.12 2.56
N ILE A 259 6.01 -11.27 3.47
CA ILE A 259 5.83 -10.37 4.63
C ILE A 259 7.08 -10.35 5.51
N LEU A 260 7.69 -11.50 5.80
CA LEU A 260 8.85 -11.57 6.68
C LEU A 260 10.13 -10.99 6.05
N TYR A 261 10.34 -11.17 4.75
CA TYR A 261 11.61 -10.91 4.07
C TYR A 261 11.57 -9.73 3.08
N HIS A 262 10.50 -8.95 3.01
CA HIS A 262 10.40 -7.80 2.08
C HIS A 262 11.40 -6.66 2.33
N HIS A 263 12.24 -6.76 3.37
CA HIS A 263 13.35 -5.84 3.64
C HIS A 263 14.73 -6.51 3.59
N GLU A 264 14.80 -7.74 3.07
CA GLU A 264 16.07 -8.35 2.69
C GLU A 264 16.61 -7.66 1.44
N ASN A 265 17.91 -7.31 1.47
CA ASN A 265 18.61 -6.69 0.36
C ASN A 265 19.34 -7.77 -0.44
N ASP A 266 19.42 -7.61 -1.76
CA ASP A 266 20.08 -8.59 -2.64
C ASP A 266 21.53 -8.93 -2.22
N ASP A 267 22.26 -7.96 -1.65
CA ASP A 267 23.62 -8.13 -1.14
C ASP A 267 23.75 -8.73 0.28
N GLY A 268 22.63 -9.03 0.95
CA GLY A 268 22.60 -9.55 2.32
C GLY A 268 22.68 -8.51 3.43
N SER A 269 22.72 -7.21 3.10
CA SER A 269 22.73 -6.12 4.11
C SER A 269 21.36 -5.83 4.72
N GLY A 270 20.32 -6.54 4.29
CA GLY A 270 18.93 -6.37 4.73
C GLY A 270 18.62 -7.05 6.07
N TYR A 271 17.33 -7.18 6.35
CA TYR A 271 16.80 -7.76 7.58
C TYR A 271 15.47 -8.49 7.31
N PRO A 272 15.04 -9.40 8.20
CA PRO A 272 15.57 -9.74 9.53
C PRO A 272 16.73 -10.74 9.56
N CYS A 273 16.90 -11.55 8.52
CA CYS A 273 17.82 -12.69 8.49
C CYS A 273 19.13 -12.41 7.74
N GLY A 274 19.21 -11.35 6.94
CA GLY A 274 20.39 -11.04 6.13
C GLY A 274 20.53 -12.03 4.97
N LEU A 275 19.41 -12.44 4.38
CA LEU A 275 19.38 -13.29 3.20
C LEU A 275 19.90 -12.50 1.99
N SER A 276 20.55 -13.19 1.06
CA SER A 276 21.13 -12.57 -0.13
C SER A 276 20.72 -13.31 -1.41
N GLY A 277 20.51 -12.57 -2.49
CA GLY A 277 20.22 -13.09 -3.83
C GLY A 277 19.03 -14.05 -3.85
N GLU A 278 19.24 -15.23 -4.46
CA GLU A 278 18.21 -16.26 -4.63
C GLU A 278 17.74 -16.93 -3.33
N ASN A 279 18.43 -16.71 -2.21
CA ASN A 279 17.94 -17.15 -0.91
C ASN A 279 16.74 -16.32 -0.43
N ILE A 280 16.57 -15.12 -0.99
CA ILE A 280 15.39 -14.29 -0.76
C ILE A 280 14.28 -14.77 -1.71
N PRO A 281 13.09 -15.14 -1.21
CA PRO A 281 11.98 -15.56 -2.06
C PRO A 281 11.65 -14.53 -3.13
N LEU A 282 11.36 -15.01 -4.35
CA LEU A 282 11.18 -14.15 -5.52
C LEU A 282 10.10 -13.07 -5.31
N VAL A 283 8.96 -13.45 -4.74
CA VAL A 283 7.86 -12.52 -4.46
C VAL A 283 8.27 -11.47 -3.40
N ALA A 284 9.11 -11.84 -2.43
CA ALA A 284 9.67 -10.91 -1.45
C ALA A 284 10.59 -9.87 -2.10
N ARG A 285 11.44 -10.28 -3.05
CA ARG A 285 12.28 -9.37 -3.85
C ARG A 285 11.47 -8.40 -4.69
N ILE A 286 10.38 -8.86 -5.30
CA ILE A 286 9.47 -8.01 -6.08
C ILE A 286 8.76 -7.01 -5.16
N CYS A 287 8.25 -7.50 -4.02
CA CYS A 287 7.62 -6.65 -2.99
C CYS A 287 8.60 -5.59 -2.47
N HIS A 288 9.87 -5.92 -2.28
CA HIS A 288 10.90 -4.99 -1.85
C HIS A 288 11.12 -3.84 -2.85
N ILE A 289 11.15 -4.15 -4.15
CA ILE A 289 11.23 -3.14 -5.22
C ILE A 289 9.99 -2.24 -5.20
N ALA A 290 8.80 -2.83 -5.09
CA ALA A 290 7.53 -2.08 -5.05
C ALA A 290 7.44 -1.16 -3.81
N ASP A 291 7.81 -1.67 -2.64
CA ASP A 291 7.89 -0.91 -1.38
C ASP A 291 8.83 0.29 -1.50
N ALA A 292 10.07 0.05 -1.97
CA ALA A 292 11.04 1.13 -2.14
C ALA A 292 10.58 2.18 -3.15
N PHE A 293 10.02 1.77 -4.28
CA PHE A 293 9.49 2.68 -5.29
C PHE A 293 8.38 3.56 -4.72
N ASP A 294 7.41 2.97 -4.03
CA ASP A 294 6.31 3.73 -3.41
C ASP A 294 6.81 4.65 -2.29
N ALA A 295 7.76 4.20 -1.48
CA ALA A 295 8.38 4.99 -0.42
C ALA A 295 9.17 6.21 -0.94
N LEU A 296 9.74 6.13 -2.14
CA LEU A 296 10.42 7.25 -2.80
C LEU A 296 9.44 8.23 -3.45
N THR A 297 8.33 7.72 -3.97
CA THR A 297 7.35 8.49 -4.78
C THR A 297 6.15 9.00 -3.99
N SER A 298 6.01 8.63 -2.72
CA SER A 298 4.96 9.17 -1.82
C SER A 298 5.42 10.43 -1.09
N GLU A 299 4.49 11.38 -0.88
CA GLU A 299 4.76 12.57 -0.09
C GLU A 299 4.74 12.25 1.40
N ARG A 300 5.76 12.69 2.16
CA ARG A 300 5.82 12.52 3.61
C ARG A 300 5.97 13.89 4.27
N PRO A 301 5.49 14.11 5.51
CA PRO A 301 5.62 15.40 6.21
C PRO A 301 7.05 15.98 6.25
N TYR A 302 8.06 15.12 6.13
CA TYR A 302 9.49 15.49 6.16
C TYR A 302 10.22 15.27 4.83
N LYS A 303 9.55 14.84 3.76
CA LYS A 303 10.18 14.47 2.49
C LYS A 303 9.21 14.67 1.32
N LYS A 304 9.58 15.57 0.39
CA LYS A 304 8.86 15.72 -0.87
C LYS A 304 8.92 14.43 -1.70
N ALA A 305 7.80 14.07 -2.31
CA ALA A 305 7.72 12.98 -3.26
C ALA A 305 8.73 13.19 -4.41
N LYS A 306 9.41 12.11 -4.81
CA LYS A 306 10.22 12.06 -6.02
C LYS A 306 9.33 11.75 -7.22
N THR A 307 9.71 12.20 -8.40
CA THR A 307 9.05 11.70 -9.61
C THR A 307 9.36 10.21 -9.80
N PRO A 308 8.51 9.46 -10.51
CA PRO A 308 8.80 8.06 -10.88
C PRO A 308 10.17 7.88 -11.52
N TYR A 309 10.55 8.80 -12.43
CA TYR A 309 11.88 8.82 -13.04
C TYR A 309 12.98 8.93 -11.97
N GLU A 310 12.95 9.98 -11.14
CA GLU A 310 13.96 10.20 -10.10
C GLU A 310 14.07 9.02 -9.12
N ALA A 311 12.93 8.45 -8.71
CA ALA A 311 12.89 7.31 -7.82
C ALA A 311 13.59 6.09 -8.44
N LEU A 312 13.28 5.78 -9.70
CA LEU A 312 13.90 4.67 -10.42
C LEU A 312 15.38 4.91 -10.70
N THR A 313 15.81 6.16 -10.98
CA THR A 313 17.22 6.51 -11.11
C THR A 313 17.99 6.25 -9.80
N ILE A 314 17.43 6.67 -8.65
CA ILE A 314 17.99 6.39 -7.31
C ILE A 314 18.09 4.90 -7.04
N MET A 315 17.05 4.14 -7.40
CA MET A 315 17.01 2.68 -7.23
C MET A 315 18.02 1.97 -8.13
N ALA A 316 18.21 2.44 -9.36
CA ALA A 316 19.18 1.89 -10.31
C ALA A 316 20.64 2.24 -9.97
N GLY A 317 20.87 3.18 -9.05
CA GLY A 317 22.21 3.54 -8.57
C GLY A 317 22.91 4.65 -9.36
N GLU A 318 22.21 5.31 -10.28
CA GLU A 318 22.64 6.60 -10.80
C GLU A 318 22.16 7.67 -9.82
N ASN A 319 23.02 8.09 -8.88
CA ASN A 319 22.67 9.13 -7.92
C ASN A 319 23.08 10.51 -8.50
N PRO A 320 22.16 11.34 -9.01
CA PRO A 320 22.50 12.68 -9.52
C PRO A 320 23.02 13.62 -8.42
N TYR A 321 22.93 13.22 -7.15
CA TYR A 321 23.41 13.97 -5.99
C TYR A 321 24.71 13.40 -5.40
N LEU A 322 25.32 12.37 -6.00
CA LEU A 322 26.54 11.73 -5.49
C LEU A 322 27.68 12.74 -5.32
N GLU A 323 27.88 13.62 -6.32
CA GLU A 323 28.89 14.67 -6.26
C GLU A 323 28.59 15.73 -5.17
N THR A 324 27.31 16.00 -4.94
CA THR A 324 26.88 16.97 -3.91
C THR A 324 27.12 16.42 -2.52
N LEU A 325 26.79 15.15 -2.28
CA LEU A 325 27.05 14.45 -1.01
C LEU A 325 28.55 14.32 -0.74
N GLN A 326 29.35 13.96 -1.75
CA GLN A 326 30.80 13.88 -1.63
C GLN A 326 31.44 15.22 -1.26
N LYS A 327 30.93 16.34 -1.79
CA LYS A 327 31.35 17.69 -1.39
C LYS A 327 31.02 17.99 0.07
N PHE A 328 29.79 17.72 0.50
CA PHE A 328 29.38 17.92 1.89
C PHE A 328 30.19 17.07 2.88
N GLU A 329 30.55 15.84 2.50
CA GLU A 329 31.35 14.94 3.34
C GLU A 329 32.82 15.35 3.42
N ALA A 330 33.39 15.87 2.33
CA ALA A 330 34.72 16.47 2.34
C ALA A 330 34.79 17.68 3.27
N GLU A 331 33.78 18.56 3.24
CA GLU A 331 33.68 19.73 4.12
C GLU A 331 33.46 19.34 5.61
N ALA A 332 32.73 18.25 5.86
CA ALA A 332 32.52 17.72 7.21
C ALA A 332 33.76 17.03 7.79
N ALA A 333 34.56 16.37 6.95
CA ALA A 333 35.80 15.69 7.36
C ALA A 333 36.90 16.67 7.78
N GLU A 334 36.92 17.90 7.26
CA GLU A 334 37.87 18.93 7.65
C GLU A 334 37.63 19.51 9.06
N ASN A 335 36.51 19.19 9.72
CA ASN A 335 36.06 19.85 10.96
C ASN A 335 35.99 18.98 12.23
N ILE A 336 36.67 17.83 12.27
CA ILE A 336 36.58 16.92 13.44
C ILE A 336 37.78 17.08 14.40
N LYS A 337 37.51 17.54 15.64
CA LYS A 337 38.45 17.42 16.78
C LYS A 337 38.30 16.06 17.48
N PRO A 338 39.39 15.42 17.95
CA PRO A 338 39.32 14.09 18.55
C PRO A 338 38.77 14.10 19.99
N PRO A 339 38.08 13.02 20.43
CA PRO A 339 37.54 12.93 21.79
C PRO A 339 38.58 12.42 22.80
N VAL A 340 38.41 12.88 24.06
CA VAL A 340 39.21 12.48 25.24
C VAL A 340 38.64 11.19 25.84
N VAL A 341 39.51 10.25 26.18
CA VAL A 341 39.15 8.95 26.79
C VAL A 341 39.33 8.99 28.30
N ALA A 342 38.31 8.55 29.05
CA ALA A 342 38.40 8.32 30.50
C ALA A 342 38.25 6.82 30.80
N ILE A 343 39.07 6.33 31.76
CA ILE A 343 39.13 4.94 32.21
C ILE A 343 38.42 4.82 33.56
N VAL A 344 37.54 3.83 33.73
CA VAL A 344 37.13 3.34 35.06
C VAL A 344 36.99 1.81 35.04
N ARG A 345 37.54 1.17 36.08
CA ARG A 345 37.47 -0.26 36.40
C ARG A 345 36.24 -0.55 37.27
N ASP A 346 35.50 -1.63 37.01
CA ASP A 346 35.45 -2.83 37.88
C ASP A 346 34.34 -3.84 37.54
N ASP A 347 34.63 -5.04 38.04
CA ASP A 347 33.96 -6.34 38.15
C ASP A 347 33.56 -7.11 36.86
N TYR A 348 34.46 -8.02 36.48
CA TYR A 348 34.77 -8.34 35.10
C TYR A 348 33.96 -9.53 34.57
N GLU A 349 33.97 -10.71 35.17
CA GLU A 349 33.65 -11.91 34.39
C GLU A 349 32.16 -12.21 34.16
N ALA A 350 31.29 -12.03 35.16
CA ALA A 350 29.85 -12.28 35.00
C ALA A 350 29.15 -11.15 34.21
N LYS A 351 29.63 -9.91 34.39
CA LYS A 351 29.19 -8.74 33.63
C LYS A 351 29.72 -8.82 32.21
N LEU A 352 30.98 -9.23 31.97
CA LEU A 352 31.54 -9.41 30.63
C LEU A 352 30.83 -10.49 29.83
N LYS A 353 30.27 -11.55 30.41
CA LYS A 353 29.59 -12.53 29.57
C LYS A 353 28.30 -11.96 28.96
N ARG A 354 27.45 -11.34 29.78
CA ARG A 354 26.21 -10.67 29.32
C ARG A 354 26.48 -9.37 28.57
N LEU A 355 27.51 -8.62 28.95
CA LEU A 355 28.00 -7.45 28.20
C LEU A 355 28.63 -7.88 26.90
N ARG A 356 29.43 -8.95 26.80
CA ARG A 356 29.99 -9.40 25.51
C ARG A 356 28.92 -9.94 24.59
N GLU A 357 27.90 -10.63 25.10
CA GLU A 357 26.76 -11.06 24.29
C GLU A 357 25.96 -9.84 23.81
N LYS A 358 25.69 -8.87 24.69
CA LYS A 358 24.99 -7.62 24.36
C LYS A 358 25.83 -6.70 23.47
N GLU A 359 27.13 -6.56 23.71
CA GLU A 359 28.13 -5.81 22.94
C GLU A 359 28.42 -6.52 21.63
N MET A 360 28.34 -7.85 21.52
CA MET A 360 28.38 -8.53 20.23
C MET A 360 27.15 -8.19 19.41
N VAL A 361 25.95 -8.30 20.00
CA VAL A 361 24.69 -7.97 19.30
C VAL A 361 24.67 -6.47 18.94
N GLU A 362 25.09 -5.61 19.86
CA GLU A 362 25.20 -4.16 19.64
C GLU A 362 26.32 -3.82 18.66
N ALA A 363 27.48 -4.46 18.69
CA ALA A 363 28.58 -4.23 17.76
C ALA A 363 28.30 -4.83 16.39
N GLU A 364 27.56 -5.94 16.29
CA GLU A 364 27.12 -6.48 15.03
C GLU A 364 26.01 -5.63 14.43
N ALA A 365 25.07 -5.13 15.25
CA ALA A 365 24.11 -4.10 14.84
C ALA A 365 24.83 -2.80 14.43
N GLN A 366 25.85 -2.37 15.17
CA GLN A 366 26.67 -1.18 14.88
C GLN A 366 27.44 -1.36 13.56
N LYS A 367 28.04 -2.54 13.33
CA LYS A 367 28.70 -2.87 12.06
C LYS A 367 27.73 -2.88 10.90
N ARG A 368 26.52 -3.43 11.06
CA ARG A 368 25.45 -3.39 10.05
C ARG A 368 25.02 -1.95 9.78
N VAL A 369 24.90 -1.11 10.82
CA VAL A 369 24.58 0.32 10.70
C VAL A 369 25.70 1.09 9.99
N GLU A 370 26.96 0.87 10.35
CA GLU A 370 28.13 1.53 9.74
C GLU A 370 28.35 1.09 8.29
N ALA A 371 28.20 -0.21 7.99
CA ALA A 371 28.23 -0.73 6.62
C ALA A 371 27.10 -0.10 5.79
N ARG A 372 25.91 0.04 6.37
CA ARG A 372 24.77 0.69 5.71
C ARG A 372 24.96 2.18 5.53
N MET A 373 25.56 2.90 6.48
CA MET A 373 25.88 4.32 6.29
C MET A 373 26.84 4.50 5.11
N LYS A 374 27.85 3.62 4.97
CA LYS A 374 28.78 3.61 3.82
C LYS A 374 28.12 3.21 2.50
N LEU A 375 27.00 2.47 2.55
CA LEU A 375 26.21 2.08 1.36
C LEU A 375 25.15 3.13 0.99
N ARG A 376 24.72 3.98 1.94
CA ARG A 376 23.80 5.09 1.70
C ARG A 376 24.32 6.04 0.62
N ASP A 377 25.64 6.17 0.51
CA ASP A 377 26.30 7.06 -0.44
C ASP A 377 26.45 6.42 -1.83
N LYS A 378 26.13 5.12 -2.02
CA LYS A 378 26.16 4.40 -3.30
C LYS A 378 24.79 4.30 -4.00
N GLY A 379 23.75 4.94 -3.47
CA GLY A 379 22.37 4.73 -3.92
C GLY A 379 21.81 3.38 -3.50
N MET A 380 20.65 2.98 -4.03
CA MET A 380 19.94 1.75 -3.60
C MET A 380 20.18 0.54 -4.50
N SER A 381 21.12 0.63 -5.46
CA SER A 381 21.35 -0.44 -6.45
C SER A 381 21.84 -1.76 -5.88
N HIS A 382 22.42 -1.76 -4.68
CA HIS A 382 22.83 -2.96 -3.95
C HIS A 382 21.65 -3.67 -3.26
N CYS A 383 20.53 -2.98 -3.07
CA CYS A 383 19.34 -3.53 -2.42
C CYS A 383 18.57 -4.48 -3.34
N PHE A 384 18.72 -4.33 -4.66
CA PHE A 384 17.83 -4.97 -5.64
C PHE A 384 18.59 -5.85 -6.64
N ASP A 385 17.97 -6.98 -6.97
CA ASP A 385 18.34 -7.73 -8.17
C ASP A 385 18.17 -6.83 -9.41
N ARG A 386 19.25 -6.67 -10.18
CA ARG A 386 19.28 -5.78 -11.34
C ARG A 386 18.30 -6.18 -12.45
N ASN A 387 18.10 -7.48 -12.68
CA ASN A 387 17.18 -7.98 -13.70
C ASN A 387 15.73 -7.73 -13.30
N LEU A 388 15.38 -7.95 -12.03
CA LEU A 388 14.05 -7.64 -11.51
C LEU A 388 13.78 -6.14 -11.53
N LEU A 389 14.73 -5.32 -11.10
CA LEU A 389 14.58 -3.85 -11.15
C LEU A 389 14.37 -3.36 -12.59
N ARG A 390 15.13 -3.88 -13.56
CA ARG A 390 14.94 -3.54 -14.98
C ARG A 390 13.56 -3.95 -15.49
N ARG A 391 13.09 -5.15 -15.14
CA ARG A 391 11.73 -5.61 -15.46
C ARG A 391 10.65 -4.74 -14.81
N PHE A 392 10.94 -4.20 -13.62
CA PHE A 392 10.02 -3.33 -12.90
C PHE A 392 9.90 -2.00 -13.64
N ILE A 393 11.03 -1.38 -14.01
CA ILE A 393 11.06 -0.18 -14.87
C ILE A 393 10.26 -0.41 -16.15
N LEU A 394 10.50 -1.53 -16.85
CA LEU A 394 9.75 -1.89 -18.06
C LEU A 394 8.26 -2.06 -17.81
N THR A 395 7.87 -2.60 -16.65
CA THR A 395 6.46 -2.78 -16.29
C THR A 395 5.77 -1.44 -16.07
N ILE A 396 6.41 -0.55 -15.31
CA ILE A 396 5.89 0.80 -15.05
C ILE A 396 5.80 1.58 -16.36
N ASN A 397 6.82 1.53 -17.23
CA ASN A 397 6.85 2.24 -18.51
C ASN A 397 5.78 1.79 -19.52
N LYS A 398 5.02 0.71 -19.25
CA LYS A 398 3.85 0.36 -20.09
C LYS A 398 2.68 1.32 -19.91
N SER A 399 2.65 2.07 -18.81
CA SER A 399 1.66 3.14 -18.62
C SER A 399 2.14 4.40 -19.33
N GLU A 400 1.27 4.97 -20.15
CA GLU A 400 1.49 6.27 -20.81
C GLU A 400 1.61 7.43 -19.81
N SER A 401 1.30 7.18 -18.53
CA SER A 401 1.44 8.16 -17.45
C SER A 401 2.88 8.33 -16.96
N PHE A 402 3.80 7.46 -17.39
CA PHE A 402 5.21 7.54 -17.02
C PHE A 402 6.09 7.70 -18.26
N ASP A 403 6.72 8.86 -18.43
CA ASP A 403 7.81 9.01 -19.39
C ASP A 403 9.12 8.53 -18.74
N LEU A 404 9.48 7.27 -18.98
CA LEU A 404 10.73 6.66 -18.50
C LEU A 404 11.68 6.33 -19.66
N SER A 405 11.48 6.95 -20.84
CA SER A 405 12.24 6.69 -22.06
C SER A 405 13.76 6.84 -21.90
N GLY A 406 14.21 7.68 -20.95
CA GLY A 406 15.63 7.87 -20.63
C GLY A 406 16.24 6.92 -19.60
N LEU A 407 15.51 5.91 -19.09
CA LEU A 407 16.01 4.92 -18.11
C LEU A 407 16.23 3.52 -18.69
N LEU A 408 15.71 3.26 -19.89
CA LEU A 408 15.76 1.97 -20.60
C LEU A 408 16.93 1.92 -21.59
#